data_AF-A0A842Q6L2-F1
#
_entry.id   AF-A0A842Q6L2-F1
#
_cell.length_a   1.000
_cell.length_b   1.000
_cell.length_c   1.000
_cell.angle_alpha   90.00
_cell.angle_beta   90.00
_cell.angle_gamma   90.00
#
_symmetry.space_group_name_H-M   'P 1'
#
loop_
_entity.id
_entity.type
_entity.pdbx_description
1 polymer ?
#
loop_
_entity_poly.entity_id
_entity_poly.type
_entity_poly.pdbx_seq_one_letter_code
_entity_poly.pdbx_strand_id
1 'polypeptide(L)'
;MFLSVSRLPHPIPPSDKPDPKAAQALQEGLGGQFGEMRTKMQYFFQNMNFRGDAKQNQDLLRSMPTEEMGHVEQVTNTINM
;
A
#
# COMPACT_ATOMS: atom_id res chain seq x y z
N MET A 1 15.30 6.70 4.90
CA MET A 1 15.80 6.26 3.58
C MET A 1 14.92 5.13 3.10
N PHE A 2 14.52 5.14 1.83
CA PHE A 2 13.73 4.10 1.19
C PHE A 2 14.53 3.52 0.02
N LEU A 3 14.32 2.25 -0.27
CA LEU A 3 14.81 1.57 -1.46
C LEU A 3 13.60 1.02 -2.22
N SER A 4 13.69 1.00 -3.55
CA SER A 4 12.67 0.39 -4.40
C SER A 4 13.27 -0.84 -5.08
N VAL A 5 12.44 -1.88 -5.21
CA VAL A 5 12.74 -3.09 -5.95
C VAL A 5 11.70 -3.19 -7.04
N SER A 6 12.11 -3.34 -8.31
CA SER A 6 11.21 -3.47 -9.46
C SER A 6 10.51 -4.83 -9.49
N ARG A 7 9.63 -5.10 -8.51
CA ARG A 7 8.88 -6.34 -8.35
C ARG A 7 7.64 -6.11 -7.47
N LEU A 8 6.49 -6.62 -7.90
CA LEU A 8 5.27 -6.62 -7.11
C LEU A 8 5.32 -7.61 -5.93
N PRO A 9 4.63 -7.32 -4.80
CA PRO A 9 4.56 -8.23 -3.66
C PRO A 9 3.97 -9.61 -4.01
N HIS A 10 2.97 -9.63 -4.89
CA HIS A 10 2.33 -10.84 -5.38
C HIS A 10 2.09 -10.76 -6.90
N PRO A 11 2.22 -11.89 -7.64
CA PRO A 11 1.86 -11.92 -9.06
C PRO A 11 0.38 -11.59 -9.27
N ILE A 12 0.09 -10.75 -10.26
CA ILE A 12 -1.28 -10.45 -10.68
C ILE A 12 -1.59 -11.34 -11.89
N PRO A 13 -2.71 -12.10 -11.89
CA PRO A 13 -3.11 -12.87 -13.05
C PRO A 13 -3.42 -11.95 -14.25
N PRO A 14 -3.23 -12.42 -15.49
CA PRO A 14 -3.55 -11.63 -16.67
C PRO A 14 -5.05 -11.28 -16.71
N SER A 15 -5.36 -10.08 -17.20
CA SER A 15 -6.73 -9.67 -17.47
C SER A 15 -7.20 -10.22 -18.82
N ASP A 16 -8.42 -10.75 -18.88
CA ASP A 16 -9.02 -11.20 -20.14
C ASP A 16 -9.37 -10.02 -21.06
N LYS A 17 -9.84 -8.92 -20.47
CA LYS A 17 -10.25 -7.69 -21.17
C LYS A 17 -10.30 -6.49 -20.20
N PRO A 18 -10.16 -5.25 -20.69
CA PRO A 18 -10.36 -4.07 -19.86
C PRO A 18 -11.78 -4.00 -19.28
N ASP A 19 -11.89 -3.76 -17.97
CA ASP A 19 -13.17 -3.54 -17.27
C ASP A 19 -13.14 -2.22 -16.47
N PRO A 20 -13.64 -1.11 -17.06
CA PRO A 20 -13.66 0.19 -16.40
C PRO A 20 -14.48 0.24 -15.10
N LYS A 21 -15.53 -0.59 -14.97
CA LYS A 21 -16.36 -0.60 -13.77
C LYS A 21 -15.64 -1.31 -12.62
N ALA A 22 -14.95 -2.42 -12.91
CA ALA A 22 -14.11 -3.09 -11.94
C ALA A 22 -12.95 -2.19 -11.49
N ALA A 23 -12.27 -1.54 -12.44
CA ALA A 23 -11.22 -0.57 -12.16
C ALA A 23 -11.73 0.59 -11.27
N GLN A 24 -12.92 1.12 -11.57
CA GLN A 24 -13.55 2.15 -10.74
C GLN A 24 -13.86 1.65 -9.32
N ALA A 25 -14.35 0.42 -9.15
CA ALA A 25 -14.61 -0.13 -7.83
C ALA A 25 -13.32 -0.30 -7.00
N LEU A 26 -12.23 -0.74 -7.64
CA LEU A 26 -10.92 -0.88 -7.00
C LEU A 26 -10.29 0.45 -6.56
N GLN A 27 -10.71 1.59 -7.15
CA GLN A 27 -10.26 2.91 -6.69
C GLN A 27 -10.65 3.20 -5.23
N GLU A 28 -11.76 2.63 -4.72
CA GLU A 28 -12.10 2.76 -3.29
C GLU A 28 -11.08 2.02 -2.42
N GLY A 29 -10.61 0.85 -2.85
CA GLY A 29 -9.54 0.12 -2.19
C GLY A 29 -8.18 0.82 -2.28
N LEU A 30 -7.93 1.63 -3.32
CA LEU A 30 -6.69 2.39 -3.45
C LEU A 30 -6.72 3.70 -2.64
N GLY A 31 -7.70 4.55 -2.91
CA GLY A 31 -7.76 5.94 -2.43
C GLY A 31 -8.99 6.31 -1.63
N GLY A 32 -9.89 5.35 -1.38
CA GLY A 32 -11.05 5.54 -0.53
C GLY A 32 -10.71 5.71 0.95
N GLN A 33 -11.73 5.91 1.78
CA GLN A 33 -11.58 6.21 3.21
C GLN A 33 -10.85 5.09 3.97
N PHE A 34 -10.97 3.86 3.49
CA PHE A 34 -10.36 2.66 4.06
C PHE A 34 -9.34 2.02 3.12
N GLY A 35 -8.88 2.75 2.10
CA GLY A 35 -7.96 2.23 1.09
C GLY A 35 -6.48 2.27 1.50
N GLU A 36 -5.65 1.68 0.64
CA GLU A 36 -4.21 1.46 0.88
C GLU A 36 -3.41 2.77 1.03
N MET A 37 -3.83 3.86 0.37
CA MET A 37 -3.20 5.15 0.58
C MET A 37 -3.40 5.68 2.00
N ARG A 38 -4.57 5.42 2.60
CA ARG A 38 -4.90 5.84 3.96
C ARG A 38 -4.12 5.01 4.98
N THR A 39 -4.07 3.68 4.85
CA THR A 39 -3.29 2.79 5.75
C THR A 39 -1.80 3.13 5.68
N LYS A 40 -1.23 3.20 4.47
CA LYS A 40 0.18 3.59 4.24
C LYS A 40 0.52 4.90 4.93
N MET A 41 -0.24 5.96 4.67
CA MET A 41 0.07 7.29 5.24
C MET A 41 -0.16 7.33 6.74
N GLN A 42 -1.19 6.63 7.24
CA GLN A 42 -1.47 6.53 8.67
C GLN A 42 -0.28 5.94 9.43
N TYR A 43 0.21 4.77 9.03
CA TYR A 43 1.35 4.15 9.71
C TYR A 43 2.66 4.91 9.48
N PHE A 44 2.83 5.49 8.29
CA PHE A 44 4.01 6.31 8.00
C PHE A 44 4.13 7.51 8.94
N PHE A 45 3.05 8.28 9.13
CA PHE A 45 3.06 9.41 10.05
C PHE A 45 3.14 8.98 11.52
N GLN A 46 2.55 7.85 11.90
CA GLN A 46 2.69 7.30 13.25
C GLN A 46 4.14 6.93 13.57
N ASN A 47 4.84 6.29 12.62
CA ASN A 47 6.26 5.98 12.77
C ASN A 47 7.13 7.25 12.86
N MET A 48 6.89 8.23 11.98
CA MET A 48 7.64 9.50 11.98
C MET A 48 7.42 10.32 13.26
N ASN A 49 6.23 10.21 13.85
CA ASN A 49 5.87 10.91 15.09
C ASN A 49 6.02 10.03 16.34
N PHE A 50 6.65 8.85 16.23
CA PHE A 50 6.79 7.93 17.35
C PHE A 50 7.60 8.56 18.50
N ARG A 51 7.17 8.32 19.74
CA ARG A 51 7.82 8.83 20.96
C ARG A 51 7.96 7.70 21.99
N GLY A 52 9.07 7.72 22.72
CA GLY A 52 9.40 6.73 23.75
C GLY A 52 10.38 5.67 23.25
N ASP A 53 10.71 4.74 24.15
CA ASP A 53 11.83 3.80 23.95
C ASP A 53 11.38 2.37 23.61
N ALA A 54 10.09 2.19 23.32
CA ALA A 54 9.50 0.89 22.99
C ALA A 54 9.87 0.47 21.55
N LYS A 55 11.10 -0.02 21.40
CA LYS A 55 11.71 -0.37 20.11
C LYS A 55 10.85 -1.33 19.27
N GLN A 56 10.25 -2.35 19.89
CA GLN A 56 9.43 -3.34 19.17
C GLN A 56 8.22 -2.70 18.50
N ASN A 57 7.57 -1.73 19.15
CA ASN A 57 6.44 -1.00 18.61
C ASN A 57 6.88 -0.06 17.48
N GLN A 58 8.03 0.60 17.62
CA GLN A 58 8.59 1.45 16.58
C GLN A 58 8.98 0.64 15.34
N ASP A 59 9.62 -0.52 15.52
CA ASP A 59 10.01 -1.40 14.42
C ASP A 59 8.78 -1.91 13.66
N LEU A 60 7.70 -2.28 14.39
CA LEU A 60 6.41 -2.64 13.78
C LEU A 60 5.79 -1.48 12.99
N LEU A 61 5.69 -0.29 13.59
CA LEU A 61 5.14 0.89 12.91
C LEU A 61 5.99 1.31 11.70
N ARG A 62 7.29 1.01 11.71
CA ARG A 62 8.18 1.26 10.58
C ARG A 62 8.00 0.24 9.46
N SER A 63 7.70 -1.02 9.78
CA SER A 63 7.53 -2.08 8.77
C SER A 63 6.23 -1.92 7.99
N MET A 64 5.12 -1.62 8.67
CA MET A 64 3.78 -1.52 8.05
C MET A 64 3.73 -0.57 6.84
N PRO A 65 4.11 0.72 6.91
CA PRO A 65 4.02 1.62 5.76
C PRO A 65 4.96 1.22 4.61
N THR A 66 6.01 0.43 4.90
CA THR A 66 6.89 -0.13 3.86
C THR A 66 6.17 -1.22 3.07
N GLU A 67 5.39 -2.07 3.75
CA GLU A 67 4.52 -3.06 3.10
C GLU A 67 3.37 -2.39 2.34
N GLU A 68 2.70 -1.40 2.94
CA GLU A 68 1.58 -0.70 2.31
C GLU A 68 2.00 0.11 1.06
N MET A 69 3.28 0.48 0.91
CA MET A 69 3.80 1.00 -0.37
C MET A 69 3.67 -0.03 -1.49
N GLY A 70 3.94 -1.30 -1.20
CA GLY A 70 3.76 -2.41 -2.12
C GLY A 70 2.29 -2.70 -2.40
N HIS A 71 1.40 -2.59 -1.41
CA HIS A 71 -0.05 -2.73 -1.63
C HIS A 71 -0.59 -1.63 -2.55
N VAL A 72 -0.20 -0.37 -2.33
CA VAL A 72 -0.55 0.74 -3.24
C VAL A 72 -0.07 0.45 -4.67
N GLU A 73 1.16 -0.03 -4.84
CA GLU A 73 1.69 -0.41 -6.15
C GLU A 73 0.89 -1.56 -6.78
N GLN A 74 0.58 -2.61 -6.00
CA GLN A 74 -0.15 -3.78 -6.46
C GLN A 74 -1.58 -3.45 -6.89
N VAL A 75 -2.33 -2.69 -6.09
CA VAL A 75 -3.69 -2.26 -6.43
C VAL A 75 -3.67 -1.34 -7.66
N THR A 76 -2.70 -0.44 -7.74
CA THR A 76 -2.54 0.44 -8.92
C THR A 76 -2.26 -0.38 -10.19
N ASN A 77 -1.36 -1.37 -10.13
CA ASN A 77 -1.10 -2.24 -11.27
C ASN A 77 -2.33 -3.08 -11.63
N THR A 78 -3.10 -3.55 -10.65
CA THR A 78 -4.35 -4.29 -10.88
C THR A 78 -5.40 -3.44 -11.61
N ILE A 79 -5.52 -2.16 -11.25
CA ILE A 79 -6.42 -1.20 -11.90
C ILE A 79 -6.02 -0.92 -13.36
N ASN A 80 -4.71 -0.95 -13.64
CA ASN A 80 -4.14 -0.61 -14.94
C ASN A 80 -4.11 -1.77 -15.94
N MET A 81 -4.56 -2.98 -15.55
CA MET A 81 -4.60 -4.16 -16.42
C MET A 81 -5.73 -4.16 -17.43
#